data_AF-A0AAN9BZG7-F1
#
_entry.id   AF-A0AAN9BZG7-F1
#
_cell.length_a   1.000
_cell.length_b   1.000
_cell.length_c   1.000
_cell.angle_alpha   90.00
_cell.angle_beta   90.00
_cell.angle_gamma   90.00
#
_symmetry.space_group_name_H-M   'P 1'
#
loop_
_entity.id
_entity.type
_entity.pdbx_description
1 polymer ?
#
loop_
_entity_poly.entity_id
_entity_poly.type
_entity_poly.pdbx_seq_one_letter_code
_entity_poly.pdbx_strand_id
1 'polypeptide(L)'
;MFGVNVDERQPPPPKTASAGPTGPSRPQLRGLLMRQLRQHAIGAAVFVVITTVAYRIGMVSARRNRYLEFYRTYDPEADFERMKNAGVFKSVREDGSPGEH
;
A
#
# COMPACT_ATOMS: atom_id res chain seq x y z
N MET A 1 -15.41 -12.00 -83.56
CA MET A 1 -14.35 -11.57 -82.61
C MET A 1 -14.81 -10.26 -81.99
N PHE A 2 -15.44 -10.33 -80.82
CA PHE A 2 -14.84 -10.00 -79.51
C PHE A 2 -14.42 -8.53 -79.39
N GLY A 3 -15.18 -7.78 -78.60
CA GLY A 3 -14.89 -6.40 -78.22
C GLY A 3 -15.80 -5.93 -77.08
N VAL A 4 -15.77 -6.66 -75.97
CA VAL A 4 -16.33 -6.21 -74.68
C VAL A 4 -15.32 -5.23 -74.08
N ASN A 5 -15.70 -3.96 -73.90
CA ASN A 5 -15.04 -2.99 -73.02
C ASN A 5 -16.16 -2.08 -72.49
N VAL A 6 -16.69 -2.28 -71.28
CA VAL A 6 -16.06 -2.00 -69.96
C VAL A 6 -15.68 -0.53 -69.84
N ASP A 7 -16.68 0.34 -69.69
CA ASP A 7 -16.46 1.67 -69.07
C ASP A 7 -17.74 2.19 -68.40
N GLU A 8 -18.48 1.31 -67.74
CA GLU A 8 -19.45 1.76 -66.74
C GLU A 8 -18.67 2.05 -65.46
N ARG A 9 -18.22 3.30 -65.33
CA ARG A 9 -17.56 3.80 -64.12
C ARG A 9 -18.51 3.75 -62.94
N GLN A 10 -18.58 2.59 -62.30
CA GLN A 10 -19.11 2.46 -60.95
C GLN A 10 -18.21 3.31 -60.03
N PRO A 11 -18.73 4.33 -59.31
CA PRO A 11 -17.93 5.02 -58.31
C PRO A 11 -17.47 4.00 -57.26
N PRO A 12 -16.26 4.14 -56.71
CA PRO A 12 -15.74 3.18 -55.74
C PRO A 12 -16.74 3.06 -54.58
N PRO A 13 -17.10 1.84 -54.16
CA PRO A 13 -17.95 1.67 -53.00
C PRO A 13 -17.31 2.43 -51.83
N PRO A 14 -18.11 3.13 -51.00
CA PRO A 14 -17.56 3.75 -49.80
C PRO A 14 -16.82 2.67 -49.01
N LYS A 15 -15.61 2.99 -48.50
CA LYS A 15 -14.89 2.15 -47.53
C LYS A 15 -15.63 2.15 -46.19
N THR A 16 -16.93 1.92 -46.19
CA THR A 16 -17.72 1.70 -44.99
C THR A 16 -17.55 0.25 -44.61
N ALA A 17 -16.75 0.05 -43.57
CA ALA A 17 -16.77 -1.08 -42.67
C ALA A 17 -16.66 -2.45 -43.35
N SER A 18 -15.42 -2.95 -43.45
CA SER A 18 -15.21 -4.39 -43.32
C SER A 18 -15.77 -4.79 -41.95
N ALA A 19 -17.01 -5.29 -41.94
CA ALA A 19 -17.55 -6.01 -40.81
C ALA A 19 -16.60 -7.17 -40.53
N GLY A 20 -15.71 -6.99 -39.55
CA GLY A 20 -14.83 -8.04 -39.06
C GLY A 20 -15.67 -9.19 -38.52
N PRO A 21 -15.17 -10.44 -38.56
CA PRO A 21 -15.95 -11.61 -38.18
C PRO A 21 -16.53 -11.45 -36.78
N THR A 22 -17.85 -11.58 -36.67
CA THR A 22 -18.65 -11.62 -35.43
C THR A 22 -18.44 -12.97 -34.71
N GLY A 23 -17.19 -13.24 -34.35
CA GLY A 23 -16.76 -14.38 -33.54
C GLY A 23 -15.77 -13.92 -32.46
N PRO A 24 -15.49 -14.73 -31.43
CA PRO A 24 -14.59 -14.33 -30.36
C PRO A 24 -13.24 -13.89 -30.93
N SER A 25 -12.78 -12.71 -30.51
CA SER A 25 -11.50 -12.13 -30.93
C SER A 25 -10.36 -13.12 -30.66
N ARG A 26 -9.48 -13.32 -31.65
CA ARG A 26 -8.38 -14.29 -31.56
C ARG A 26 -7.51 -14.01 -30.31
N PRO A 27 -7.30 -15.00 -29.42
CA PRO A 27 -6.50 -14.79 -28.21
C PRO A 27 -5.02 -14.59 -28.57
N GLN A 28 -4.30 -13.81 -27.77
CA GLN A 28 -2.85 -13.69 -27.89
C GLN A 28 -2.19 -15.00 -27.45
N LEU A 29 -1.46 -15.65 -28.35
CA LEU A 29 -0.74 -16.92 -28.08
C LEU A 29 0.76 -16.74 -27.85
N ARG A 30 1.28 -15.51 -27.95
CA ARG A 30 2.71 -15.18 -27.82
C ARG A 30 2.93 -14.10 -26.77
N GLY A 31 4.05 -14.18 -26.05
CA GLY A 31 4.46 -13.16 -25.07
C GLY A 31 3.67 -13.17 -23.75
N LEU A 32 2.90 -14.23 -23.48
CA LEU A 32 2.09 -14.37 -22.26
C LEU A 32 2.94 -14.26 -20.98
N LEU A 33 4.11 -14.90 -20.96
CA LEU A 33 5.04 -14.86 -19.83
C LEU A 33 5.53 -13.43 -19.52
N MET A 34 5.94 -12.68 -20.55
CA MET A 34 6.44 -11.31 -20.36
C MET A 34 5.35 -10.33 -19.95
N ARG A 35 4.09 -10.62 -20.28
CA ARG A 35 2.93 -9.85 -19.83
C ARG A 35 2.61 -10.14 -18.37
N GLN A 36 2.57 -11.42 -17.99
CA GLN A 36 2.34 -11.83 -16.60
C GLN A 36 3.45 -11.32 -15.68
N LEU A 37 4.72 -11.45 -16.09
CA LEU A 37 5.86 -10.99 -15.29
C LEU A 37 5.78 -9.48 -15.00
N ARG A 38 5.44 -8.67 -16.01
CA ARG A 38 5.25 -7.22 -15.82
C ARG A 38 4.09 -6.91 -14.89
N GLN A 39 2.96 -7.61 -15.03
CA GLN A 39 1.80 -7.43 -14.15
C GLN A 39 2.13 -7.77 -12.69
N HIS A 40 2.79 -8.91 -12.45
CA HIS A 40 3.18 -9.33 -11.12
C HIS A 40 4.28 -8.45 -10.53
N ALA A 41 5.25 -8.00 -11.32
CA ALA A 41 6.30 -7.09 -10.85
C ALA A 41 5.73 -5.76 -10.37
N ILE A 42 4.79 -5.16 -11.13
CA ILE A 42 4.12 -3.92 -10.73
C ILE A 42 3.25 -4.17 -9.48
N GLY A 43 2.47 -5.25 -9.48
CA GLY A 43 1.63 -5.63 -8.34
C GLY A 43 2.44 -5.85 -7.06
N ALA A 44 3.58 -6.54 -7.16
CA ALA A 44 4.48 -6.78 -6.03
C ALA A 44 5.10 -5.47 -5.52
N ALA A 45 5.55 -4.58 -6.41
CA ALA A 45 6.11 -3.29 -6.02
C ALA A 45 5.09 -2.45 -5.24
N VAL A 46 3.85 -2.38 -5.71
CA VAL A 46 2.77 -1.67 -5.02
C VAL A 46 2.46 -2.32 -3.67
N PHE A 47 2.39 -3.66 -3.63
CA PHE A 47 2.09 -4.41 -2.42
C PHE A 47 3.13 -4.20 -1.32
N VAL A 48 4.42 -4.18 -1.68
CA VAL A 48 5.51 -3.91 -0.74
C VAL A 48 5.36 -2.51 -0.14
N VAL A 49 5.15 -1.49 -0.98
CA VAL A 49 4.99 -0.10 -0.50
C VAL A 49 3.82 0.03 0.47
N ILE A 50 2.67 -0.53 0.13
CA ILE A 50 1.48 -0.50 0.98
C ILE A 50 1.77 -1.18 2.33
N THR A 51 2.36 -2.37 2.29
CA THR A 51 2.67 -3.15 3.51
C THR A 51 3.66 -2.39 4.41
N THR A 52 4.71 -1.79 3.83
CA THR A 52 5.68 -1.01 4.59
C THR A 52 5.06 0.23 5.23
N VAL A 53 4.21 0.96 4.50
CA VAL A 53 3.52 2.14 5.06
C VAL A 53 2.55 1.73 6.17
N ALA A 54 1.75 0.68 5.94
CA ALA A 54 0.83 0.15 6.94
C ALA A 54 1.57 -0.26 8.24
N TYR A 55 2.71 -0.94 8.11
CA TYR A 55 3.55 -1.32 9.25
C TYR A 55 4.09 -0.09 10.01
N ARG A 56 4.60 0.92 9.27
CA ARG A 56 5.14 2.13 9.87
C ARG A 56 4.09 2.92 10.64
N ILE A 57 2.88 3.05 10.10
CA ILE A 57 1.79 3.76 10.77
C ILE A 57 1.27 2.91 11.93
N GLY A 58 0.88 1.66 11.69
CA GLY A 58 0.23 0.82 12.71
C GLY A 58 1.12 0.48 13.91
N MET A 59 2.41 0.17 13.68
CA MET A 59 3.30 -0.25 14.77
C MET A 59 4.25 0.84 15.22
N VAL A 60 5.01 1.43 14.29
CA VAL A 60 6.10 2.34 14.66
C VAL A 60 5.55 3.65 15.20
N SER A 61 4.58 4.25 14.50
CA SER A 61 3.99 5.52 14.93
C SER A 61 3.16 5.38 16.20
N ALA A 62 2.40 4.28 16.36
CA ALA A 62 1.64 4.00 17.57
C ALA A 62 2.54 3.87 18.81
N ARG A 63 3.66 3.14 18.69
CA ARG A 63 4.63 3.02 19.79
C ARG A 63 5.25 4.38 20.12
N ARG A 64 5.72 5.11 19.10
CA ARG A 64 6.36 6.43 19.31
C ARG A 64 5.40 7.44 19.94
N ASN A 65 4.14 7.46 19.50
CA ASN A 65 3.14 8.38 20.05
C ASN A 65 2.84 8.06 21.52
N ARG A 66 2.75 6.80 21.92
CA ARG A 66 2.55 6.44 23.34
C ARG A 66 3.68 6.94 24.24
N TYR A 67 4.93 6.82 23.80
CA TYR A 67 6.06 7.36 24.55
C TYR A 67 6.01 8.90 24.61
N LEU A 68 5.71 9.56 23.50
CA LEU A 68 5.58 11.02 23.47
C LEU A 68 4.44 11.51 24.35
N GLU A 69 3.30 10.82 24.35
CA GLU A 69 2.13 11.14 25.17
C GLU A 69 2.44 10.98 26.65
N PHE A 70 3.13 9.89 27.03
CA PHE A 70 3.62 9.69 28.39
C PHE A 70 4.44 10.90 28.85
N TYR A 71 5.49 11.29 28.13
CA TYR A 71 6.35 12.41 28.52
C TYR A 71 5.69 13.79 28.45
N ARG A 72 4.54 13.94 27.75
CA ARG A 72 3.83 15.22 27.69
C ARG A 72 3.06 15.54 28.97
N THR A 73 2.53 14.52 29.63
CA THR A 73 1.71 14.66 30.84
C THR A 73 2.38 14.06 32.07
N TYR A 74 3.64 13.62 31.95
CA TYR A 74 4.37 13.01 33.05
C TYR A 74 4.85 14.06 34.03
N ASP A 75 4.36 13.98 35.26
CA ASP A 75 4.88 14.71 36.42
C ASP A 75 5.72 13.76 37.29
N PRO A 76 7.05 13.92 37.34
CA PRO A 76 7.92 13.03 38.08
C PRO A 76 7.69 13.09 39.60
N GLU A 77 7.27 14.24 40.14
CA GLU A 77 7.09 14.40 41.59
C GLU A 77 5.84 13.65 42.07
N ALA A 78 4.73 13.78 41.35
CA ALA A 78 3.50 13.06 41.66
C ALA A 78 3.65 11.53 41.55
N ASP A 79 4.40 11.05 40.55
CA ASP A 79 4.66 9.62 40.40
C ASP A 79 5.63 9.10 41.48
N PHE A 80 6.60 9.93 41.89
CA PHE A 80 7.48 9.65 43.02
C PHE A 80 6.71 9.56 44.34
N GLU A 81 5.82 10.51 44.65
CA GLU A 81 4.98 10.45 45.84
C GLU A 81 4.09 9.21 45.86
N ARG A 82 3.54 8.84 44.71
CA ARG A 82 2.73 7.62 44.56
C ARG A 82 3.55 6.35 44.80
N MET A 83 4.79 6.28 44.29
CA MET A 83 5.69 5.13 44.51
C MET A 83 6.25 5.09 45.94
N LYS A 84 6.49 6.25 46.55
CA LYS A 84 6.90 6.39 47.95
C LYS A 84 5.81 5.87 48.89
N ASN A 85 4.56 6.27 48.66
CA ASN A 85 3.40 5.79 49.42
C ASN A 85 3.13 4.29 49.20
N ALA A 86 3.57 3.73 48.06
CA ALA A 86 3.50 2.30 47.80
C ALA A 86 4.67 1.50 48.43
N GLY A 87 5.63 2.16 49.10
CA GLY A 87 6.74 1.52 49.79
C GLY A 87 7.74 0.79 48.87
N VAL A 88 7.80 1.16 47.58
CA VAL A 88 8.66 0.50 46.58
C VAL A 88 10.14 0.90 46.74
N PHE A 89 10.39 2.09 47.28
CA PHE A 89 11.75 2.60 47.44
C PHE A 89 12.43 2.02 48.68
N LYS A 90 13.63 1.47 48.49
CA LYS A 90 14.50 1.08 49.61
C LYS A 90 15.18 2.28 50.27
N SER A 91 15.37 3.36 49.53
CA SER A 91 16.13 4.56 49.95
C SER A 91 15.27 5.64 50.60
N VAL A 92 13.96 5.65 50.36
CA VAL A 92 13.05 6.66 50.92
C VAL A 92 11.81 5.93 51.39
N ARG A 93 11.58 5.96 52.70
CA ARG A 93 10.38 5.40 53.31
C ARG A 93 9.20 6.36 53.15
N GLU A 94 7.99 5.83 53.35
CA GLU A 94 6.72 6.56 53.31
C GLU A 94 6.69 7.82 54.23
N ASP A 95 7.50 7.81 55.28
CA ASP A 95 7.70 8.89 56.27
C ASP A 95 8.79 9.92 55.90
N GLY A 96 9.46 9.77 54.76
CA GLY A 96 10.53 10.65 54.31
C GLY A 96 11.88 10.41 55.01
N SER A 97 12.02 9.34 55.79
CA SER A 97 13.29 8.95 56.39
C SER A 97 14.22 8.27 55.36
N PRO A 98 15.54 8.55 55.37
CA PRO A 98 16.49 7.88 54.50
C PRO A 98 16.56 6.39 54.87
N GLY A 99 16.36 5.53 53.87
CA GLY A 99 16.39 4.09 54.03
C GLY A 99 17.77 3.60 54.44
N GLU A 100 17.82 2.80 55.50
CA GLU A 100 19.04 2.13 55.95
C GLU A 100 19.63 1.27 54.83
N HIS A 101 20.94 1.40 54.63
CA HIS A 101 21.73 0.59 53.71
C HIS A 101 21.75 -0.89 54.10
#